data_AF-T1B5M6-F1
#
_entry.id   AF-T1B5M6-F1
#
_cell.length_a   1.000
_cell.length_b   1.000
_cell.length_c   1.000
_cell.angle_alpha   90.00
_cell.angle_beta   90.00
_cell.angle_gamma   90.00
#
_symmetry.space_group_name_H-M   'P 1'
#
loop_
_entity.id
_entity.type
_entity.pdbx_description
1 polymer ?
#
loop_
_entity_poly.entity_id
_entity_poly.type
_entity_poly.pdbx_seq_one_letter_code
_entity_poly.pdbx_strand_id
1 'polypeptide(L)'
;MKRTLATAITRANMIRRNAILAALMRATGQRPGLIGQRPANVYGLRDLNRLIWEWVSDYGAMFPDVNGDVGSAGSGSVLRLCGGAALAFCDPSDYALAERVAALSMLAPADSSPFVGFRCVRKPGDSP
;
A
#
# COMPACT_ATOMS: atom_id res chain seq x y z
N MET A 1 -2.37 19.59 -14.70
CA MET A 1 -0.99 19.27 -15.15
C MET A 1 0.07 19.45 -14.07
N LYS A 2 0.23 20.64 -13.44
CA LYS A 2 1.31 20.89 -12.44
C LYS A 2 1.28 20.00 -11.17
N ARG A 3 0.10 19.68 -10.61
CA ARG A 3 -0.05 18.83 -9.41
C ARG A 3 0.37 17.38 -9.63
N THR A 4 0.08 16.82 -10.80
CA THR A 4 0.46 15.47 -11.20
C THR A 4 1.98 15.35 -11.35
N LEU A 5 2.62 16.35 -11.98
CA LEU A 5 4.07 16.39 -12.15
C LEU A 5 4.81 16.51 -10.81
N ALA A 6 4.35 17.40 -9.92
CA ALA A 6 4.95 17.57 -8.59
C ALA A 6 4.84 16.31 -7.73
N THR A 7 3.70 15.60 -7.81
CA THR A 7 3.51 14.33 -7.08
C THR A 7 4.42 13.23 -7.64
N ALA A 8 4.59 13.15 -8.97
CA ALA A 8 5.51 12.21 -9.61
C ALA A 8 6.98 12.48 -9.23
N ILE A 9 7.42 13.73 -9.27
CA ILE A 9 8.78 14.15 -8.86
C ILE A 9 9.02 13.85 -7.36
N THR A 10 8.02 14.08 -6.52
CA THR A 10 8.14 13.78 -5.08
C THR A 10 8.22 12.28 -4.79
N ARG A 11 7.63 11.42 -5.65
CA ARG A 11 7.69 9.95 -5.52
C ARG A 11 9.02 9.37 -6.01
N ALA A 12 9.60 9.93 -7.07
CA ALA A 12 10.91 9.55 -7.59
C ALA A 12 12.07 10.04 -6.70
N ASN A 13 11.79 10.82 -5.65
CA ASN A 13 12.81 11.35 -4.76
C ASN A 13 13.47 10.23 -3.92
N MET A 14 14.78 10.02 -4.15
CA MET A 14 15.53 8.96 -3.51
C MET A 14 15.67 9.12 -1.99
N ILE A 15 15.81 10.35 -1.50
CA ILE A 15 15.89 10.64 -0.06
C ILE A 15 14.61 10.18 0.64
N ARG A 16 13.46 10.48 0.03
CA ARG A 16 12.15 10.05 0.55
C ARG A 16 12.03 8.52 0.56
N ARG A 17 12.35 7.84 -0.55
CA ARG A 17 12.29 6.38 -0.66
C ARG A 17 13.18 5.71 0.39
N ASN A 18 14.42 6.15 0.52
CA ASN A 18 15.36 5.63 1.52
C ASN A 18 14.87 5.88 2.95
N ALA A 19 14.25 7.03 3.23
CA ALA A 19 13.68 7.31 4.54
C ALA A 19 12.46 6.42 4.87
N ILE A 20 11.69 5.98 3.87
CA ILE A 20 10.60 5.01 4.05
C ILE A 20 11.19 3.62 4.31
N LEU A 21 12.15 3.18 3.49
CA LEU A 21 12.84 1.91 3.68
C LEU A 21 13.47 1.81 5.08
N ALA A 22 14.22 2.83 5.50
CA ALA A 22 14.81 2.89 6.83
C ALA A 22 13.78 2.92 7.97
N ALA A 23 12.56 3.41 7.70
CA ALA A 23 11.47 3.34 8.69
C ALA A 23 10.88 1.93 8.76
N LEU A 24 10.68 1.26 7.62
CA LEU A 24 10.22 -0.13 7.54
C LEU A 24 11.19 -1.04 8.30
N MET A 25 12.48 -0.96 7.97
CA MET A 25 13.52 -1.82 8.59
C MET A 25 13.61 -1.64 10.11
N ARG A 26 13.38 -0.43 10.64
CA ARG A 26 13.36 -0.19 12.09
C ARG A 26 12.09 -0.67 12.79
N ALA A 27 10.98 -0.70 12.06
CA ALA A 27 9.69 -1.12 12.62
C ALA A 27 9.51 -2.65 12.60
N THR A 28 10.29 -3.37 11.78
CA THR A 28 10.25 -4.83 11.72
C THR A 28 10.46 -5.45 13.10
N GLY A 29 9.48 -6.24 13.55
CA GLY A 29 9.50 -6.91 14.86
C GLY A 29 9.14 -6.01 16.06
N GLN A 30 8.84 -4.73 15.86
CA GLN A 30 8.45 -3.79 16.92
C GLN A 30 6.95 -3.50 16.85
N ARG A 31 6.23 -3.62 17.99
CA ARG A 31 4.79 -3.27 18.05
C ARG A 31 4.55 -1.86 17.50
N PRO A 32 3.51 -1.64 16.67
CA PRO A 32 3.22 -0.31 16.16
C PRO A 32 2.94 0.65 17.31
N GLY A 33 3.43 1.89 17.16
CA GLY A 33 3.10 2.98 18.09
C GLY A 33 1.68 3.50 17.93
N LEU A 34 1.39 4.61 18.61
CA LEU A 34 0.10 5.30 18.48
C LEU A 34 -0.07 5.93 17.09
N ILE A 35 -1.32 5.98 16.60
CA ILE A 35 -1.68 6.71 15.37
C ILE A 35 -1.54 8.22 15.57
N GLY A 36 -1.30 8.95 14.48
CA GLY A 36 -1.40 10.40 14.44
C GLY A 36 -0.19 11.16 14.99
N GLN A 37 0.87 10.47 15.42
CA GLN A 37 2.06 11.09 16.02
C GLN A 37 2.90 11.90 15.04
N ARG A 38 2.72 11.68 13.74
CA ARG A 38 3.47 12.37 12.67
C ARG A 38 2.59 13.39 11.96
N PRO A 39 3.19 14.46 11.38
CA PRO A 39 2.46 15.40 10.53
C PRO A 39 1.74 14.69 9.38
N ALA A 40 0.58 15.22 9.01
CA ALA A 40 -0.13 14.76 7.84
C ALA A 40 0.65 15.06 6.56
N ASN A 41 0.47 14.22 5.53
CA ASN A 41 0.91 14.54 4.19
C ASN A 41 0.06 15.68 3.58
N VAL A 42 0.38 16.07 2.34
CA VAL A 42 -0.34 17.13 1.60
C VAL A 42 -1.83 16.87 1.39
N TYR A 43 -2.30 15.64 1.61
CA TYR A 43 -3.70 15.22 1.52
C TYR A 43 -4.39 15.12 2.89
N GLY A 44 -3.75 15.56 3.97
CA GLY A 44 -4.29 15.44 5.32
C GLY A 44 -4.17 14.03 5.92
N LEU A 45 -3.57 13.07 5.19
CA LEU A 45 -3.45 11.68 5.65
C LEU A 45 -2.19 11.49 6.51
N ARG A 46 -2.33 10.76 7.61
CA ARG A 46 -1.25 10.39 8.52
C ARG A 46 -0.87 8.92 8.38
N ASP A 47 0.37 8.61 8.74
CA ASP A 47 0.93 7.27 8.97
C ASP A 47 0.85 6.24 7.82
N LEU A 48 0.53 6.68 6.61
CA LEU A 48 0.29 5.84 5.43
C LEU A 48 1.43 4.85 5.09
N ASN A 49 2.67 5.20 5.42
CA ASN A 49 3.86 4.41 5.07
C ASN A 49 4.84 4.20 6.23
N ARG A 50 4.44 4.46 7.48
CA ARG A 50 5.37 4.44 8.64
C ARG A 50 4.84 3.84 9.93
N LEU A 51 3.67 3.18 9.91
CA LEU A 51 3.10 2.61 11.13
C LEU A 51 2.70 1.15 10.95
N ILE A 52 1.73 0.90 10.08
CA ILE A 52 1.21 -0.43 9.82
C ILE A 52 1.12 -0.71 8.32
N TRP A 53 0.96 -1.99 8.03
CA TRP A 53 0.41 -2.52 6.79
C TRP A 53 -1.10 -2.24 6.76
N GLU A 54 -1.65 -1.97 5.59
CA GLU A 54 -3.08 -1.69 5.45
C GLU A 54 -3.70 -2.53 4.34
N TRP A 55 -4.79 -3.23 4.69
CA TRP A 55 -5.62 -3.93 3.73
C TRP A 55 -6.25 -2.96 2.73
N VAL A 56 -6.36 -3.44 1.50
CA VAL A 56 -7.04 -2.77 0.39
C VAL A 56 -8.02 -3.75 -0.25
N SER A 57 -9.13 -3.24 -0.77
CA SER A 57 -10.21 -4.07 -1.32
C SER A 57 -9.80 -4.85 -2.57
N ASP A 58 -8.75 -4.42 -3.27
CA ASP A 58 -8.23 -5.02 -4.50
C ASP A 58 -7.06 -6.01 -4.25
N TYR A 59 -6.79 -6.39 -2.99
CA TYR A 59 -5.80 -7.42 -2.65
C TYR A 59 -6.00 -8.71 -3.47
N GLY A 60 -7.25 -9.12 -3.70
CA GLY A 60 -7.58 -10.35 -4.42
C GLY A 60 -6.96 -10.42 -5.83
N ALA A 61 -6.92 -9.26 -6.49
CA ALA A 61 -6.39 -9.11 -7.84
C ALA A 61 -4.86 -9.20 -7.92
N MET A 62 -4.14 -9.20 -6.79
CA MET A 62 -2.69 -9.43 -6.77
C MET A 62 -2.31 -10.90 -6.96
N PHE A 63 -3.20 -11.83 -6.58
CA PHE A 63 -2.96 -13.28 -6.61
C PHE A 63 -4.14 -14.00 -7.28
N PRO A 64 -4.36 -13.78 -8.59
CA PRO A 64 -5.52 -14.32 -9.29
C PRO A 64 -5.58 -15.86 -9.26
N ASP A 65 -4.43 -16.53 -9.24
CA ASP A 65 -4.33 -17.99 -9.18
C ASP A 65 -4.66 -18.57 -7.78
N VAL A 66 -4.46 -17.77 -6.72
CA VAL A 66 -4.68 -18.19 -5.32
C VAL A 66 -6.10 -17.88 -4.84
N ASN A 67 -6.72 -16.80 -5.35
CA ASN A 67 -8.03 -16.32 -4.89
C ASN A 67 -9.23 -16.91 -5.66
N GLY A 68 -9.02 -17.91 -6.50
CA GLY A 68 -10.10 -18.61 -7.19
C GLY A 68 -10.79 -17.80 -8.29
N ASP A 69 -10.21 -16.67 -8.71
CA ASP A 69 -10.68 -15.88 -9.86
C ASP A 69 -10.09 -16.47 -11.16
N VAL A 70 -10.30 -17.79 -11.32
CA VAL A 70 -9.74 -18.66 -12.37
C VAL A 70 -10.25 -18.32 -13.78
N GLY A 71 -11.18 -17.38 -13.91
CA GLY A 71 -11.74 -16.96 -15.20
C GLY A 71 -10.91 -15.93 -15.97
N SER A 72 -9.86 -15.34 -15.36
CA SER A 72 -9.06 -14.28 -16.01
C SER A 72 -7.65 -14.70 -16.43
N ALA A 73 -7.16 -15.85 -15.99
CA ALA A 73 -5.81 -16.36 -16.28
C ALA A 73 -5.71 -17.00 -17.68
N GLY A 74 -6.16 -16.27 -18.71
CA GLY A 74 -5.70 -16.47 -20.08
C GLY A 74 -4.46 -15.60 -20.32
N SER A 75 -3.51 -16.09 -21.13
CA SER A 75 -2.35 -15.35 -21.64
C SER A 75 -2.65 -13.84 -21.83
N GLY A 76 -2.26 -13.01 -20.86
CA GLY A 76 -2.52 -11.56 -20.87
C GLY A 76 -3.47 -11.01 -19.78
N SER A 77 -3.61 -11.67 -18.62
CA SER A 77 -4.41 -11.14 -17.50
C SER A 77 -3.90 -9.77 -17.03
N VAL A 78 -4.71 -8.73 -17.25
CA VAL A 78 -4.44 -7.38 -16.73
C VAL A 78 -4.81 -7.33 -15.26
N LEU A 79 -3.81 -7.15 -14.39
CA LEU A 79 -4.02 -6.95 -12.95
C LEU A 79 -4.91 -5.72 -12.73
N ARG A 80 -6.11 -5.91 -12.17
CA ARG A 80 -7.06 -4.83 -11.88
C ARG A 80 -6.75 -4.15 -10.55
N LEU A 81 -5.54 -3.62 -10.43
CA LEU A 81 -5.04 -2.97 -9.22
C LEU A 81 -5.27 -1.47 -9.27
N CYS A 82 -5.51 -0.89 -8.10
CA CYS A 82 -5.57 0.53 -7.83
C CYS A 82 -4.62 0.90 -6.68
N GLY A 83 -4.46 2.19 -6.42
CA GLY A 83 -3.77 2.67 -5.21
C GLY A 83 -2.30 2.24 -5.08
N GLY A 84 -1.90 1.82 -3.88
CA GLY A 84 -0.51 1.44 -3.57
C GLY A 84 -0.05 0.18 -4.30
N ALA A 85 -0.97 -0.75 -4.55
CA ALA A 85 -0.73 -1.97 -5.31
C ALA A 85 -0.29 -1.67 -6.74
N ALA A 86 -1.12 -0.94 -7.49
CA ALA A 86 -0.81 -0.54 -8.86
C ALA A 86 0.53 0.20 -8.95
N LEU A 87 0.82 1.07 -7.98
CA LEU A 87 2.08 1.81 -7.93
C LEU A 87 3.30 0.90 -7.72
N ALA A 88 3.18 -0.15 -6.89
CA ALA A 88 4.26 -1.11 -6.67
C ALA A 88 4.59 -1.91 -7.95
N PHE A 89 3.56 -2.32 -8.69
CA PHE A 89 3.74 -3.08 -9.94
C PHE A 89 4.18 -2.19 -11.12
N CYS A 90 3.84 -0.89 -11.11
CA CYS A 90 4.31 0.05 -12.14
C CYS A 90 5.79 0.44 -11.99
N ASP A 91 6.33 0.46 -10.76
CA ASP A 91 7.72 0.83 -10.50
C ASP A 91 8.36 -0.10 -9.43
N PRO A 92 8.90 -1.26 -9.84
CA PRO A 92 9.52 -2.21 -8.92
C PRO A 92 10.82 -1.67 -8.29
N SER A 93 11.38 -0.55 -8.78
CA SER A 93 12.56 0.09 -8.18
C SER A 93 12.25 0.76 -6.84
N ASP A 94 10.96 1.04 -6.55
CA ASP A 94 10.53 1.49 -5.22
C ASP A 94 10.41 0.28 -4.29
N TYR A 95 11.56 -0.28 -3.91
CA TYR A 95 11.66 -1.52 -3.12
C TYR A 95 10.84 -1.45 -1.83
N ALA A 96 10.84 -0.30 -1.16
CA ALA A 96 10.01 -0.08 0.03
C ALA A 96 8.52 -0.27 -0.27
N LEU A 97 8.03 0.15 -1.44
CA LEU A 97 6.64 -0.06 -1.84
C LEU A 97 6.38 -1.50 -2.32
N ALA A 98 7.35 -2.11 -3.01
CA ALA A 98 7.25 -3.49 -3.48
C ALA A 98 7.20 -4.51 -2.33
N GLU A 99 8.13 -4.43 -1.38
CA GLU A 99 8.08 -5.18 -0.12
C GLU A 99 6.77 -4.95 0.59
N ARG A 100 6.23 -3.72 0.45
CA ARG A 100 4.98 -3.38 1.07
C ARG A 100 3.76 -4.16 0.56
N VAL A 101 3.74 -4.41 -0.72
CA VAL A 101 2.70 -5.21 -1.36
C VAL A 101 2.98 -6.70 -1.15
N ALA A 102 4.24 -7.11 -1.20
CA ALA A 102 4.63 -8.51 -1.01
C ALA A 102 4.27 -9.03 0.39
N ALA A 103 4.45 -8.26 1.47
CA ALA A 103 4.10 -8.71 2.81
C ALA A 103 2.62 -9.07 2.98
N LEU A 104 1.71 -8.43 2.23
CA LEU A 104 0.28 -8.75 2.24
C LEU A 104 -0.03 -10.08 1.51
N SER A 105 0.86 -10.55 0.63
CA SER A 105 0.69 -11.84 -0.08
C SER A 105 0.78 -13.04 0.86
N MET A 106 1.43 -12.86 2.01
CA MET A 106 1.66 -13.91 2.98
C MET A 106 0.47 -14.14 3.92
N LEU A 107 -0.61 -13.37 3.77
CA LEU A 107 -1.78 -13.40 4.65
C LEU A 107 -3.01 -13.81 3.85
N ALA A 108 -3.79 -14.71 4.42
CA ALA A 108 -5.17 -14.95 4.01
C ALA A 108 -6.06 -13.80 4.51
N PRO A 109 -7.22 -13.55 3.86
CA PRO A 109 -8.16 -12.51 4.30
C PRO A 109 -8.61 -12.64 5.77
N ALA A 110 -8.63 -13.87 6.30
CA ALA A 110 -9.02 -14.15 7.68
C ALA A 110 -7.86 -14.03 8.69
N ASP A 111 -6.62 -13.83 8.23
CA ASP A 111 -5.46 -13.76 9.12
C ASP A 111 -5.41 -12.45 9.89
N SER A 112 -5.02 -12.55 11.16
CA SER A 112 -4.75 -11.39 12.01
C SER A 112 -3.25 -11.20 12.19
N SER A 113 -2.77 -9.99 12.00
CA SER A 113 -1.39 -9.61 12.28
C SER A 113 -1.36 -8.31 13.10
N PRO A 114 -0.54 -8.20 14.16
CA PRO A 114 -0.43 -6.98 14.95
C PRO A 114 0.15 -5.79 14.16
N PHE A 115 0.67 -6.05 12.96
CA PHE A 115 1.26 -5.04 12.08
C PHE A 115 0.36 -4.69 10.89
N VAL A 116 -0.80 -5.34 10.75
CA VAL A 116 -1.72 -5.16 9.62
C VAL A 116 -3.07 -4.67 10.14
N GLY A 117 -3.56 -3.58 9.57
CA GLY A 117 -4.87 -3.02 9.85
C GLY A 117 -5.53 -2.52 8.57
N PHE A 118 -6.37 -1.51 8.69
CA PHE A 118 -7.06 -0.90 7.55
C PHE A 118 -7.48 0.52 7.88
N ARG A 119 -7.87 1.27 6.83
CA ARG A 119 -8.55 2.55 6.97
C ARG A 119 -9.81 2.55 6.12
N CYS A 120 -10.87 3.11 6.67
CA CYS A 120 -12.12 3.26 5.92
C CYS A 120 -12.03 4.45 4.96
N VAL A 121 -12.64 4.29 3.80
CA VAL A 121 -12.91 5.37 2.86
C VAL A 121 -14.39 5.32 2.53
N ARG A 122 -14.99 6.49 2.29
CA ARG A 122 -16.39 6.62 1.88
C ARG A 122 -16.48 7.59 0.73
N LYS A 123 -17.53 7.47 -0.08
CA LYS A 123 -17.79 8.50 -1.07
C LYS A 123 -18.31 9.75 -0.33
N PRO A 124 -17.97 10.95 -0.81
CA PRO A 124 -18.61 12.16 -0.32
C PRO A 124 -20.13 12.03 -0.47
N GLY A 125 -20.87 12.27 0.62
CA GLY A 125 -22.35 12.23 0.63
C GLY A 125 -22.99 10.93 1.13
N ASP A 126 -22.25 9.83 1.28
CA ASP A 126 -22.81 8.59 1.86
C ASP A 126 -23.12 8.78 3.36
N SER A 127 -24.25 8.29 3.86
CA SER A 127 -24.52 8.26 5.31
C SER A 127 -23.51 7.38 6.05
N PRO A 128 -23.17 7.68 7.32
CA PRO A 128 -22.36 6.78 8.14
C PRO A 128 -22.98 5.39 8.30
#